data_AF-A0A6C0CMN4-F1
#
_entry.id   AF-A0A6C0CMN4-F1
#
_cell.length_a   1.000
_cell.length_b   1.000
_cell.length_c   1.000
_cell.angle_alpha   90.00
_cell.angle_beta   90.00
_cell.angle_gamma   90.00
#
_symmetry.space_group_name_H-M   'P 1'
#
loop_
_entity.id
_entity.type
_entity.pdbx_description
1 polymer ?
#
loop_
_entity_poly.entity_id
_entity_poly.type
_entity_poly.pdbx_seq_one_letter_code
_entity_poly.pdbx_strand_id
1 'polypeptide(L)'
;MEQPELLLIPTTYKSVIVCKNMLRKSQTLKKAPILRELFKLNDKTTKWKVTDMMIDKKGNITLLNELNIHSNDWNSLLKFIKINDESKKSINEIIELDLFTEDEVDSLYYTSIKLGGIPDVDTFYLNYHEQEKKENSISYNPQEPKEDYKNMYTWTIVNDHNPMESYSVVKELLDIGYSSTSLSFRQGVTQYWYMKKEKTAIA
;
A
#
# COMPACT_ATOMS: atom_id res chain seq x y z
N MET A 1 -10.71 11.37 -34.66
CA MET A 1 -10.66 10.30 -33.64
C MET A 1 -10.01 9.09 -34.26
N GLU A 2 -8.83 8.68 -33.78
CA GLU A 2 -8.22 7.41 -34.21
C GLU A 2 -9.11 6.24 -33.74
N GLN A 3 -9.36 5.27 -34.60
CA GLN A 3 -10.08 4.06 -34.19
C GLN A 3 -9.27 3.30 -33.12
N PRO A 4 -9.91 2.76 -32.07
CA PRO A 4 -9.22 2.02 -31.03
C PRO A 4 -8.64 0.72 -31.60
N GLU A 5 -7.31 0.58 -31.56
CA GLU A 5 -6.65 -0.69 -31.87
C GLU A 5 -6.81 -1.62 -30.65
N LEU A 6 -7.81 -2.49 -30.71
CA LEU A 6 -8.15 -3.44 -29.65
C LEU A 6 -7.48 -4.79 -29.91
N LEU A 7 -6.81 -5.33 -28.89
CA LEU A 7 -6.33 -6.70 -28.85
C LEU A 7 -7.20 -7.53 -27.92
N LEU A 8 -7.66 -8.69 -28.39
CA LEU A 8 -8.19 -9.72 -27.51
C LEU A 8 -7.02 -10.60 -27.07
N ILE A 9 -6.75 -10.63 -25.77
CA ILE A 9 -5.64 -11.40 -25.20
C ILE A 9 -6.21 -12.46 -24.26
N PRO A 10 -6.07 -13.76 -24.58
CA PRO A 10 -6.41 -14.84 -23.66
C PRO A 10 -5.56 -14.75 -22.38
N THR A 11 -6.21 -14.91 -21.24
CA THR A 11 -5.57 -15.20 -19.94
C THR A 11 -5.96 -16.61 -19.50
N THR A 12 -5.41 -17.09 -18.38
CA THR A 12 -5.63 -18.44 -17.86
C THR A 12 -7.10 -18.85 -17.73
N TYR A 13 -8.01 -17.89 -17.48
CA TYR A 13 -9.44 -18.19 -17.28
C TYR A 13 -10.40 -17.40 -18.18
N LYS A 14 -10.00 -16.22 -18.68
CA LYS A 14 -10.85 -15.33 -19.49
C LYS A 14 -10.03 -14.55 -20.51
N SER A 15 -10.63 -14.12 -21.61
CA SER A 15 -9.98 -13.15 -22.51
C SER A 15 -10.17 -11.73 -21.99
N VAL A 16 -9.13 -10.91 -22.05
CA VAL A 16 -9.18 -9.48 -21.75
C VAL A 16 -9.06 -8.67 -23.04
N ILE A 17 -9.78 -7.54 -23.11
CA ILE A 17 -9.67 -6.59 -24.22
C ILE A 17 -8.65 -5.52 -23.82
N VAL A 18 -7.61 -5.38 -24.63
CA VAL A 18 -6.52 -4.44 -24.41
C VAL A 18 -6.57 -3.36 -25.48
N CYS A 19 -6.70 -2.10 -25.06
CA CYS A 19 -6.62 -0.96 -25.97
C CYS A 19 -5.17 -0.54 -26.15
N LYS A 20 -4.55 -0.91 -27.28
CA LYS A 20 -3.16 -0.54 -27.59
C LYS A 20 -2.95 0.97 -27.63
N ASN A 21 -3.93 1.73 -28.10
CA ASN A 21 -3.84 3.19 -28.16
C ASN A 21 -3.67 3.81 -26.77
N MET A 22 -4.34 3.25 -25.75
CA MET A 22 -4.18 3.67 -24.37
C MET A 22 -2.77 3.34 -23.87
N LEU A 23 -2.34 2.09 -24.07
CA LEU A 23 -1.01 1.65 -23.63
C LEU A 23 0.14 2.42 -24.32
N ARG A 24 0.00 2.76 -25.61
CA ARG A 24 1.00 3.52 -26.37
C ARG A 24 1.13 4.97 -25.86
N LYS A 25 0.04 5.57 -25.39
CA LYS A 25 -0.01 6.95 -24.89
C LYS A 25 0.39 7.07 -23.41
N SER A 26 0.41 5.96 -22.69
CA SER A 26 0.77 5.89 -21.26
C SER A 26 2.17 6.46 -20.98
N GLN A 27 2.29 7.32 -19.96
CA GLN A 27 3.60 7.82 -19.50
C GLN A 27 4.27 6.79 -18.60
N THR A 28 3.49 6.12 -17.76
CA THR A 28 3.89 5.00 -16.90
C THR A 28 4.63 3.95 -17.72
N LEU A 29 4.05 3.54 -18.85
CA LEU A 29 4.64 2.49 -19.69
C LEU A 29 5.85 2.96 -20.51
N LYS A 30 6.09 4.27 -20.67
CA LYS A 30 7.30 4.75 -21.38
C LYS A 30 8.59 4.27 -20.73
N LYS A 31 8.56 4.08 -19.42
CA LYS A 31 9.67 3.56 -18.61
C LYS A 31 9.74 2.03 -18.56
N ALA A 32 8.80 1.32 -19.20
CA ALA A 32 8.72 -0.14 -19.24
C ALA A 32 9.10 -0.69 -20.64
N PRO A 33 10.41 -0.73 -20.99
CA PRO A 33 10.84 -1.05 -22.35
C PRO A 33 10.47 -2.47 -22.78
N ILE A 34 10.53 -3.45 -21.87
CA ILE A 34 10.22 -4.85 -22.17
C ILE A 34 8.73 -5.01 -22.49
N LEU A 35 7.84 -4.49 -21.63
CA LEU A 35 6.39 -4.50 -21.89
C LEU A 35 6.06 -3.81 -23.21
N ARG A 36 6.68 -2.67 -23.51
CA ARG A 36 6.46 -1.96 -24.77
C ARG A 36 6.89 -2.78 -26.00
N GLU A 37 7.98 -3.53 -25.91
CA GLU A 37 8.39 -4.44 -26.99
C GLU A 37 7.43 -5.63 -27.11
N LEU A 38 7.05 -6.26 -26.00
CA LEU A 38 6.11 -7.39 -25.97
C LEU A 38 4.76 -7.06 -26.63
N PHE A 39 4.25 -5.86 -26.39
CA PHE A 39 2.96 -5.42 -26.94
C PHE A 39 3.10 -4.62 -28.26
N LYS A 40 4.32 -4.50 -28.80
CA LYS A 40 4.63 -3.73 -30.03
C LYS A 40 4.09 -2.29 -29.96
N LEU A 41 4.32 -1.65 -28.83
CA LEU A 41 3.92 -0.27 -28.56
C LEU A 41 4.94 0.75 -29.08
N ASN A 42 6.09 0.29 -29.60
CA ASN A 42 7.13 1.13 -30.17
C ASN A 42 6.92 1.31 -31.68
N ASP A 43 7.04 2.55 -32.17
CA ASP A 43 6.86 2.89 -33.60
C ASP A 43 8.06 2.47 -34.47
N LYS A 44 9.20 2.15 -33.84
CA LYS A 44 10.39 1.65 -34.53
C LYS A 44 10.37 0.12 -34.56
N THR A 45 10.91 -0.45 -35.64
CA THR A 45 11.06 -1.88 -35.89
C THR A 45 11.50 -2.63 -34.63
N THR A 46 10.56 -3.39 -34.06
CA THR A 46 10.77 -4.17 -32.84
C THR A 46 11.89 -5.17 -33.09
N LYS A 47 12.78 -5.37 -32.11
CA LYS A 47 13.86 -6.37 -32.23
C LYS A 47 13.33 -7.80 -32.27
N TRP A 48 12.10 -7.99 -31.80
CA TRP A 48 11.39 -9.25 -31.68
C TRP A 48 10.56 -9.50 -32.95
N LYS A 49 10.71 -10.66 -33.58
CA LYS A 49 9.94 -11.03 -34.77
C LYS A 49 8.55 -11.50 -34.34
N VAL A 50 7.54 -11.31 -35.20
CA VAL A 50 6.16 -11.81 -34.97
C VAL A 50 6.15 -13.32 -34.70
N THR A 51 7.11 -14.05 -35.27
CA THR A 51 7.33 -15.49 -35.12
C THR A 51 7.70 -15.94 -33.71
N ASP A 52 8.04 -15.01 -32.81
CA ASP A 52 8.54 -15.33 -31.47
C ASP A 52 7.45 -15.25 -30.39
N MET A 53 6.25 -14.76 -30.73
CA MET A 53 5.11 -14.69 -29.83
C MET A 53 4.13 -15.81 -30.10
N MET A 54 3.79 -16.57 -29.05
CA MET A 54 2.80 -17.63 -29.16
C MET A 54 1.42 -17.06 -29.48
N ILE A 55 0.79 -17.68 -30.47
CA ILE A 55 -0.57 -17.38 -30.91
C ILE A 55 -1.44 -18.62 -30.76
N ASP A 56 -2.70 -18.43 -30.40
CA ASP A 56 -3.66 -19.53 -30.34
C ASP A 56 -4.12 -19.96 -31.75
N LYS A 57 -4.92 -21.03 -31.81
CA LYS A 57 -5.51 -21.54 -33.07
C LYS A 57 -6.42 -20.53 -33.79
N LYS A 58 -6.80 -19.43 -33.12
CA LYS A 58 -7.64 -18.34 -33.64
C LYS A 58 -6.81 -17.10 -34.02
N GLY A 59 -5.49 -17.13 -33.86
CA GLY A 59 -4.59 -16.03 -34.17
C GLY A 59 -4.45 -14.97 -33.07
N ASN A 60 -4.94 -15.22 -31.85
CA ASN A 60 -4.79 -14.28 -30.73
C ASN A 60 -3.45 -14.46 -30.02
N ILE A 61 -2.84 -13.37 -29.56
CA ILE A 61 -1.58 -13.38 -28.78
C ILE A 61 -1.84 -14.04 -27.41
N THR A 62 -1.15 -15.12 -27.05
CA THR A 62 -1.35 -15.83 -25.77
C THR A 62 -0.43 -15.40 -24.64
N LEU A 63 0.39 -14.36 -24.84
CA LEU A 63 1.44 -13.90 -23.92
C LEU A 63 1.04 -13.89 -22.43
N LEU A 64 -0.13 -13.34 -22.08
CA LEU A 64 -0.57 -13.27 -20.68
C LEU A 64 -0.82 -14.66 -20.08
N ASN A 65 -1.40 -15.57 -20.87
CA ASN A 65 -1.59 -16.96 -20.45
C ASN A 65 -0.24 -17.67 -20.23
N GLU A 66 0.73 -17.45 -21.11
CA GLU A 66 2.07 -18.08 -21.01
C GLU A 66 2.86 -17.57 -19.79
N LEU A 67 2.68 -16.29 -19.44
CA LEU A 67 3.24 -15.70 -18.23
C LEU A 67 2.44 -16.02 -16.97
N ASN A 68 1.37 -16.83 -17.09
CA ASN A 68 0.42 -17.11 -16.03
C ASN A 68 -0.06 -15.83 -15.33
N ILE A 69 -0.49 -14.85 -16.12
CA ILE A 69 -1.09 -13.59 -15.68
C ILE A 69 -2.61 -13.76 -15.82
N HIS A 70 -3.33 -13.71 -14.70
CA HIS A 70 -4.77 -13.82 -14.70
C HIS A 70 -5.42 -12.51 -15.15
N SER A 71 -6.71 -12.59 -15.53
CA SER A 71 -7.47 -11.40 -15.92
C SER A 71 -7.56 -10.37 -14.80
N ASN A 72 -7.61 -10.81 -13.54
CA ASN A 72 -7.68 -9.91 -12.39
C ASN A 72 -6.36 -9.16 -12.21
N ASP A 73 -5.24 -9.87 -12.24
CA ASP A 73 -3.90 -9.26 -12.12
C ASP A 73 -3.66 -8.23 -13.23
N TRP A 74 -4.06 -8.56 -14.45
CA TRP A 74 -4.01 -7.63 -15.58
C TRP A 74 -4.90 -6.41 -15.37
N ASN A 75 -6.11 -6.58 -14.85
CA ASN A 75 -7.02 -5.48 -14.57
C ASN A 75 -6.48 -4.56 -13.46
N SER A 76 -5.85 -5.12 -12.42
CA SER A 76 -5.17 -4.34 -11.37
C SER A 76 -4.03 -3.51 -11.95
N LEU A 77 -3.23 -4.08 -12.86
CA LEU A 77 -2.22 -3.34 -13.59
C LEU A 77 -2.81 -2.21 -14.44
N LEU A 78 -3.88 -2.48 -15.19
CA LEU A 78 -4.54 -1.43 -15.98
C LEU A 78 -5.15 -0.33 -15.11
N LYS A 79 -5.74 -0.68 -13.96
CA LYS A 79 -6.27 0.27 -12.97
C LYS A 79 -5.15 1.19 -12.49
N PHE A 80 -4.01 0.63 -12.10
CA PHE A 80 -2.83 1.40 -11.71
C PHE A 80 -2.33 2.34 -12.81
N ILE A 81 -2.12 1.83 -14.02
CA ILE A 81 -1.63 2.63 -15.16
C ILE A 81 -2.55 3.82 -15.44
N LYS A 82 -3.88 3.58 -15.46
CA LYS A 82 -4.87 4.65 -15.69
C LYS A 82 -4.79 5.71 -14.61
N ILE A 83 -4.80 5.31 -13.33
CA ILE A 83 -4.72 6.24 -12.22
C ILE A 83 -3.41 7.04 -12.31
N ASN A 84 -2.27 6.38 -12.47
CA ASN A 84 -0.96 7.04 -12.49
C ASN A 84 -0.81 8.00 -13.68
N ASP A 85 -1.35 7.65 -14.86
CA ASP A 85 -1.28 8.51 -16.04
C ASP A 85 -2.30 9.67 -16.04
N GLU A 86 -3.52 9.44 -15.53
CA GLU A 86 -4.60 10.42 -15.57
C GLU A 86 -4.56 11.40 -14.39
N SER A 87 -4.16 10.91 -13.22
CA SER A 87 -4.42 11.65 -11.98
C SER A 87 -3.53 12.86 -11.76
N LYS A 88 -2.39 12.98 -12.48
CA LYS A 88 -1.28 13.91 -12.13
C LYS A 88 -0.83 13.80 -10.67
N LYS A 89 -1.30 12.79 -9.93
CA LYS A 89 -0.99 12.57 -8.52
C LYS A 89 0.38 11.90 -8.45
N SER A 90 1.11 12.25 -7.41
CA SER A 90 2.29 11.51 -6.98
C SER A 90 1.90 10.11 -6.50
N ILE A 91 2.88 9.21 -6.47
CA ILE A 91 2.72 7.84 -5.98
C ILE A 91 2.19 7.82 -4.53
N ASN A 92 2.66 8.74 -3.68
CA ASN A 92 2.22 8.81 -2.29
C ASN A 92 0.74 9.19 -2.19
N GLU A 93 0.29 10.15 -3.00
CA GLU A 93 -1.13 10.51 -3.07
C GLU A 93 -2.00 9.36 -3.61
N ILE A 94 -1.46 8.46 -4.44
CA ILE A 94 -2.19 7.27 -4.89
C ILE A 94 -2.34 6.27 -3.73
N ILE A 95 -1.31 6.11 -2.90
CA ILE A 95 -1.36 5.22 -1.73
C ILE A 95 -2.35 5.75 -0.69
N GLU A 96 -2.33 7.05 -0.40
CA GLU A 96 -3.24 7.68 0.58
C GLU A 96 -4.73 7.57 0.22
N LEU A 97 -5.05 7.35 -1.06
CA LEU A 97 -6.43 7.13 -1.50
C LEU A 97 -6.94 5.72 -1.21
N ASP A 98 -6.06 4.82 -0.75
CA ASP A 98 -6.38 3.44 -0.38
C ASP A 98 -7.18 2.70 -1.48
N LEU A 99 -6.74 2.90 -2.73
CA LEU A 99 -7.44 2.38 -3.91
C LEU A 99 -7.13 0.91 -4.19
N PHE A 100 -6.13 0.35 -3.52
CA PHE A 100 -5.64 -1.01 -3.74
C PHE A 100 -5.58 -1.76 -2.41
N THR A 101 -6.18 -2.95 -2.39
CA THR A 101 -5.98 -3.91 -1.31
C THR A 101 -4.55 -4.44 -1.31
N GLU A 102 -4.06 -4.96 -0.17
CA GLU A 102 -2.74 -5.58 -0.04
C GLU A 102 -2.50 -6.67 -1.11
N ASP A 103 -3.47 -7.57 -1.30
CA ASP A 103 -3.45 -8.60 -2.34
C ASP A 103 -3.33 -8.01 -3.76
N GLU A 104 -4.00 -6.88 -4.04
CA GLU A 104 -3.88 -6.18 -5.32
C GLU A 104 -2.50 -5.55 -5.51
N VAL A 105 -1.87 -5.04 -4.44
CA VAL A 105 -0.53 -4.45 -4.46
C VAL A 105 0.53 -5.51 -4.78
N ASP A 106 0.48 -6.66 -4.11
CA ASP A 106 1.36 -7.79 -4.41
C ASP A 106 1.13 -8.33 -5.82
N SER A 107 -0.14 -8.53 -6.20
CA SER A 107 -0.51 -8.97 -7.54
C SER A 107 0.01 -8.02 -8.62
N LEU A 108 -0.10 -6.71 -8.40
CA LEU A 108 0.40 -5.67 -9.29
C LEU A 108 1.92 -5.78 -9.46
N TYR A 109 2.65 -5.91 -8.36
CA TYR A 109 4.11 -6.02 -8.36
C TYR A 109 4.60 -7.27 -9.09
N TYR A 110 4.06 -8.45 -8.78
CA TYR A 110 4.44 -9.69 -9.47
C TYR A 110 4.08 -9.68 -10.95
N THR A 111 2.96 -9.06 -11.32
CA THR A 111 2.57 -8.90 -12.73
C THR A 111 3.53 -7.96 -13.46
N SER A 112 3.94 -6.86 -12.82
CA SER A 112 4.97 -5.96 -13.33
C SER A 112 6.29 -6.70 -13.59
N ILE A 113 6.76 -7.52 -12.64
CA ILE A 113 7.98 -8.33 -12.81
C ILE A 113 7.87 -9.28 -14.00
N LYS A 114 6.76 -10.02 -14.13
CA LYS A 114 6.53 -10.95 -15.26
C LYS A 114 6.59 -10.25 -16.62
N LEU A 115 6.24 -8.97 -16.67
CA LEU A 115 6.26 -8.14 -17.88
C LEU A 115 7.59 -7.37 -18.08
N GLY A 116 8.61 -7.71 -17.29
CA GLY A 116 9.96 -7.14 -17.40
C GLY A 116 10.20 -5.91 -16.54
N GLY A 117 9.36 -5.66 -15.54
CA GLY A 117 9.48 -4.56 -14.59
C GLY A 117 8.92 -3.24 -15.12
N ILE A 118 8.22 -2.51 -14.23
CA ILE A 118 7.65 -1.20 -14.48
C ILE A 118 8.10 -0.30 -13.32
N PRO A 119 9.01 0.66 -13.55
CA PRO A 119 9.64 1.43 -12.46
C PRO A 119 8.66 2.17 -11.55
N ASP A 120 7.56 2.67 -12.09
CA ASP A 120 6.53 3.37 -11.32
C ASP A 120 5.76 2.39 -10.40
N VAL A 121 5.59 1.13 -10.81
CA VAL A 121 5.03 0.08 -9.96
C VAL A 121 6.01 -0.30 -8.85
N ASP A 122 7.30 -0.43 -9.18
CA ASP A 122 8.33 -0.74 -8.18
C ASP A 122 8.39 0.33 -7.09
N THR A 123 8.33 1.61 -7.49
CA THR A 123 8.30 2.74 -6.56
C THR A 123 7.02 2.74 -5.72
N PHE A 124 5.87 2.46 -6.34
CA PHE A 124 4.60 2.34 -5.61
C PHE A 124 4.64 1.23 -4.57
N TYR A 125 5.13 0.04 -4.94
CA TYR A 125 5.24 -1.11 -4.04
C TYR A 125 6.13 -0.82 -2.83
N LEU A 126 7.32 -0.25 -3.06
CA LEU A 126 8.24 0.12 -1.98
C LEU A 126 7.62 1.15 -1.03
N ASN A 127 7.01 2.20 -1.58
CA ASN A 127 6.40 3.27 -0.77
C ASN A 127 5.19 2.76 0.03
N TYR A 128 4.37 1.88 -0.56
CA TYR A 128 3.21 1.28 0.09
C TYR A 128 3.62 0.56 1.38
N HIS A 129 4.58 -0.37 1.29
CA HIS A 129 5.05 -1.10 2.47
C HIS A 129 5.91 -0.27 3.42
N GLU A 130 6.57 0.80 2.97
CA GLU A 130 7.21 1.75 3.88
C GLU A 130 6.20 2.56 4.70
N GLN A 131 5.07 2.95 4.10
CA GLN A 131 3.98 3.60 4.82
C GLN A 131 3.30 2.63 5.78
N GLU A 132 3.03 1.41 5.35
CA GLU A 132 2.47 0.35 6.19
C GLU A 132 3.36 0.05 7.41
N LYS A 133 4.69 -0.01 7.22
CA LYS A 133 5.66 -0.13 8.33
C LYS A 133 5.63 1.08 9.27
N LYS A 134 5.48 2.30 8.73
CA LYS A 134 5.34 3.51 9.55
C LYS A 134 4.05 3.48 10.35
N GLU A 135 2.93 3.11 9.75
CA GLU A 135 1.63 3.01 10.43
C GLU A 135 1.62 1.92 11.49
N ASN A 136 2.15 0.73 11.17
CA ASN A 136 2.30 -0.37 12.13
C ASN A 136 3.33 -0.09 13.24
N SER A 137 4.28 0.84 13.01
CA SER A 137 5.24 1.28 14.05
C SER A 137 4.71 2.39 14.94
N ILE A 138 3.59 3.04 14.60
CA ILE A 138 2.80 3.83 15.55
C ILE A 138 1.94 2.86 16.35
N SER A 139 2.61 2.06 17.21
CA SER A 139 1.93 1.23 18.20
C SER A 139 1.00 2.13 19.01
N TYR A 140 -0.29 1.80 19.03
CA TYR A 140 -1.32 2.54 19.72
C TYR A 140 -0.99 2.64 21.22
N ASN A 141 -0.35 3.73 21.62
CA ASN A 141 0.23 3.92 22.94
C ASN A 141 -0.13 5.32 23.46
N PRO A 142 -1.42 5.59 23.76
CA PRO A 142 -1.88 6.91 24.21
C PRO A 142 -1.08 7.35 25.44
N GLN A 143 -0.69 8.62 25.48
CA GLN A 143 0.08 9.21 26.59
C GLN A 143 -0.84 9.91 27.61
N GLU A 144 -2.05 10.27 27.18
CA GLU A 144 -3.09 10.87 28.00
C GLU A 144 -4.45 10.16 27.80
N PRO A 145 -5.37 10.23 28.79
CA PRO A 145 -6.71 9.62 28.67
C PRO A 145 -7.49 10.11 27.43
N LYS A 146 -7.29 11.36 27.02
CA LYS A 146 -7.95 11.95 25.84
C LYS A 146 -7.49 11.34 24.51
N GLU A 147 -6.32 10.69 24.50
CA GLU A 147 -5.75 10.01 23.33
C GLU A 147 -6.19 8.53 23.26
N ASP A 148 -6.77 7.99 24.35
CA ASP A 148 -7.25 6.62 24.44
C ASP A 148 -8.63 6.41 23.78
N TYR A 149 -8.74 6.76 22.51
CA TYR A 149 -9.99 6.60 21.74
C TYR A 149 -10.50 5.15 21.62
N LYS A 150 -9.65 4.13 21.80
CA LYS A 150 -10.04 2.72 21.83
C LYS A 150 -10.47 2.26 23.22
N ASN A 151 -10.34 3.12 24.25
CA ASN A 151 -10.73 2.85 25.63
C ASN A 151 -10.09 1.55 26.18
N MET A 152 -8.87 1.25 25.75
CA MET A 152 -8.16 0.00 26.07
C MET A 152 -7.49 0.06 27.44
N TYR A 153 -7.31 1.25 28.00
CA TYR A 153 -6.59 1.43 29.25
C TYR A 153 -7.49 1.95 30.37
N THR A 154 -7.17 1.56 31.60
CA THR A 154 -7.64 2.20 32.82
C THR A 154 -6.63 3.25 33.22
N TRP A 155 -7.09 4.46 33.48
CA TRP A 155 -6.25 5.61 33.76
C TRP A 155 -6.34 6.03 35.22
N THR A 156 -5.22 6.46 35.78
CA THR A 156 -5.17 7.12 37.09
C THR A 156 -4.19 8.29 37.04
N ILE A 157 -4.36 9.22 37.97
CA ILE A 157 -3.54 10.42 38.10
C ILE A 157 -2.86 10.38 39.47
N VAL A 158 -1.54 10.53 39.48
CA VAL A 158 -0.77 10.72 40.71
C VAL A 158 -0.29 12.16 40.79
N ASN A 159 -0.63 12.87 41.86
CA ASN A 159 -0.21 14.25 42.05
C ASN A 159 1.08 14.30 42.89
N ASP A 160 2.06 15.07 42.45
CA ASP A 160 3.37 15.22 43.11
C ASP A 160 3.40 16.41 44.08
N HIS A 161 2.40 16.52 44.96
CA HIS A 161 2.37 17.59 45.98
C HIS A 161 3.31 17.27 47.16
N ASN A 162 3.50 15.98 47.46
CA ASN A 162 4.45 15.48 48.44
C ASN A 162 5.27 14.34 47.80
N PRO A 163 6.57 14.53 47.52
CA PRO A 163 7.38 13.53 46.82
C PRO A 163 7.44 12.18 47.53
N MET A 164 7.35 12.18 48.87
CA MET A 164 7.47 10.97 49.67
C MET A 164 6.18 10.12 49.62
N GLU A 165 5.02 10.77 49.64
CA GLU A 165 3.71 10.10 49.47
C GLU A 165 3.48 9.67 48.01
N SER A 166 3.94 10.48 47.06
CA SER A 166 3.82 10.19 45.63
C SER A 166 4.65 8.95 45.25
N TYR A 167 5.84 8.79 45.85
CA TYR A 167 6.66 7.61 45.63
C TYR A 167 5.99 6.31 46.09
N SER A 168 5.37 6.30 47.28
CA SER A 168 4.65 5.10 47.75
C SER A 168 3.48 4.73 46.86
N VAL A 169 2.70 5.73 46.42
CA VAL A 169 1.55 5.52 45.52
C VAL A 169 2.00 5.02 44.14
N VAL A 170 3.04 5.62 43.57
CA VAL A 170 3.59 5.16 42.27
C VAL A 170 4.08 3.72 42.38
N LYS A 171 4.76 3.36 43.47
CA LYS A 171 5.25 2.00 43.67
C LYS A 171 4.11 0.99 43.77
N GLU A 172 3.07 1.27 44.54
CA GLU A 172 1.88 0.43 44.61
C GLU A 172 1.20 0.26 43.25
N LEU A 173 1.10 1.34 42.47
CA LEU A 173 0.53 1.30 41.13
C LEU A 173 1.35 0.47 40.14
N LEU A 174 2.69 0.58 40.20
CA LEU A 174 3.60 -0.26 39.41
C LEU A 174 3.45 -1.74 39.79
N ASP A 175 3.38 -2.05 41.09
CA ASP A 175 3.23 -3.42 41.60
C ASP A 175 1.92 -4.08 41.14
N ILE A 176 0.84 -3.29 40.96
CA ILE A 176 -0.43 -3.80 40.41
C ILE A 176 -0.54 -3.67 38.88
N GLY A 177 0.54 -3.30 38.19
CA GLY A 177 0.66 -3.36 36.73
C GLY A 177 0.28 -2.09 35.97
N TYR A 178 0.23 -0.93 36.61
CA TYR A 178 0.20 0.35 35.89
C TYR A 178 1.59 0.71 35.36
N SER A 179 1.62 1.50 34.30
CA SER A 179 2.82 2.08 33.69
C SER A 179 2.68 3.59 33.61
N SER A 180 3.78 4.32 33.79
CA SER A 180 3.81 5.78 33.68
C SER A 180 3.91 6.20 32.21
N THR A 181 3.17 7.25 31.83
CA THR A 181 3.17 7.75 30.44
C THR A 181 3.70 9.17 30.32
N SER A 182 3.10 10.12 31.03
CA SER A 182 3.42 11.53 30.84
C SER A 182 3.40 12.33 32.15
N LEU A 183 4.30 13.31 32.23
CA LEU A 183 4.36 14.30 33.28
C LEU A 183 3.72 15.59 32.79
N SER A 184 2.70 16.06 33.51
CA SER A 184 1.94 17.26 33.14
C SER A 184 2.01 18.32 34.25
N PHE A 185 1.97 19.59 33.84
CA PHE A 185 2.05 20.75 34.72
C PHE A 185 0.72 21.49 34.73
N ARG A 186 0.17 21.77 35.92
CA ARG A 186 -0.99 22.65 36.09
C ARG A 186 -0.55 23.97 36.72
N GLN A 187 -0.74 25.07 35.98
CA GLN A 187 -0.56 26.44 36.47
C GLN A 187 0.82 26.75 37.09
N GLY A 188 1.87 26.04 36.66
CA GLY A 188 3.26 26.31 37.07
C GLY A 188 3.66 25.83 38.47
N VAL A 189 2.78 25.18 39.23
CA VAL A 189 3.06 24.76 40.62
C VAL A 189 2.76 23.28 40.87
N THR A 190 1.77 22.70 40.20
CA THR A 190 1.37 21.30 40.43
C THR A 190 1.86 20.40 39.30
N GLN A 191 2.65 19.39 39.66
CA GLN A 191 3.05 18.31 38.77
C GLN A 191 2.15 17.09 39.00
N TYR A 192 1.73 16.44 37.93
CA TYR A 192 0.98 15.18 38.02
C TYR A 192 1.36 14.23 36.91
N TRP A 193 1.19 12.95 37.17
CA TRP A 193 1.61 11.84 36.33
C TRP A 193 0.37 11.08 35.89
N TYR A 194 0.20 10.90 34.58
CA TYR A 194 -0.75 9.91 34.09
C TYR A 194 -0.13 8.52 34.16
N MET A 195 -0.85 7.59 34.77
CA MET A 195 -0.49 6.19 34.75
C MET A 195 -1.63 5.39 34.13
N LYS A 196 -1.27 4.37 33.36
CA LYS A 196 -2.22 3.52 32.64
C LYS A 196 -1.97 2.04 32.84
N LYS A 197 -3.04 1.26 32.84
CA LYS A 197 -3.02 -0.20 32.89
C LYS A 197 -3.96 -0.74 31.82
N GLU A 198 -3.52 -1.72 31.04
CA GLU A 198 -4.38 -2.35 30.02
C GLU A 198 -5.57 -3.03 30.70
N LYS A 199 -6.78 -2.82 30.16
CA LYS A 199 -7.96 -3.52 30.63
C LYS A 199 -7.83 -4.97 30.20
N THR A 200 -7.74 -5.88 31.17
CA THR A 200 -7.92 -7.30 30.90
C THR A 200 -9.31 -7.50 30.32
N ALA A 201 -9.41 -8.17 29.17
CA ALA A 201 -10.67 -8.61 28.62
C ALA A 201 -11.41 -9.39 29.70
N ILE A 202 -12.59 -8.91 30.09
CA ILE A 202 -13.51 -9.70 30.90
C ILE A 202 -14.02 -10.77 29.93
N ALA A 203 -13.55 -12.00 30.12
CA ALA A 203 -14.04 -13.18 29.42
C ALA A 203 -15.51 -13.46 29.78
#